data_AF-A0AAJ6B8A0-F1
#
_entry.id   AF-A0AAJ6B8A0-F1
#
_cell.length_a   1.000
_cell.length_b   1.000
_cell.length_c   1.000
_cell.angle_alpha   90.00
_cell.angle_beta   90.00
_cell.angle_gamma   90.00
#
_symmetry.space_group_name_H-M   'P 1'
#
loop_
_entity.id
_entity.type
_entity.pdbx_description
1 polymer ?
#
loop_
_entity_poly.entity_id
_entity_poly.type
_entity_poly.pdbx_seq_one_letter_code
_entity_poly.pdbx_strand_id
1 'polypeptide(L)'
;MKVNTGHLTYCTNIHAGKNWKEDFNALQQNFPAIKRTVAPNQPLGLGLRLSHEASLELRDKEILLQFKQWLTENEAYFYHEWLPLWRLSSYHC
;
A
#
# COMPACT_ATOMS: atom_id res chain seq x y z
N MET A 1 5.37 -3.58 -8.45
CA MET A 1 6.26 -4.36 -9.34
C MET A 1 6.70 -3.48 -10.49
N LYS A 2 8.00 -3.35 -10.73
CA LYS A 2 8.51 -2.55 -11.86
C LYS A 2 8.42 -3.40 -13.13
N VAL A 3 7.77 -2.88 -14.16
CA VAL A 3 7.71 -3.47 -15.50
C VAL A 3 8.41 -2.54 -16.49
N ASN A 4 8.69 -3.01 -17.70
CA ASN A 4 9.49 -2.27 -18.68
C ASN A 4 8.89 -0.88 -19.04
N THR A 5 7.59 -0.68 -18.81
CA THR A 5 6.84 0.54 -19.15
C THR A 5 6.29 1.31 -17.93
N GLY A 6 6.56 0.89 -16.69
CA GLY A 6 6.00 1.55 -15.51
C GLY A 6 5.99 0.71 -14.22
N HIS A 7 5.09 1.04 -13.31
CA HIS A 7 4.86 0.28 -12.07
C HIS A 7 3.49 -0.39 -12.11
N LEU A 8 3.48 -1.72 -11.99
CA LEU A 8 2.25 -2.47 -11.70
C LEU A 8 1.95 -2.33 -10.20
N THR A 9 0.80 -1.75 -9.91
CA THR A 9 0.29 -1.54 -8.56
C THR A 9 -1.06 -2.21 -8.38
N TYR A 10 -1.31 -2.72 -7.17
CA TYR A 10 -2.68 -3.07 -6.77
C TYR A 10 -3.38 -1.78 -6.33
N CYS A 11 -4.49 -1.43 -7.01
CA CYS A 11 -5.27 -0.23 -6.70
C CYS A 11 -6.51 -0.62 -5.88
N THR A 12 -6.77 0.07 -4.78
CA THR A 12 -7.91 -0.20 -3.88
C THR A 12 -9.27 0.26 -4.42
N ASN A 13 -9.37 0.61 -5.70
CA ASN A 13 -10.56 1.19 -6.34
C ASN A 13 -11.80 0.27 -6.42
N ILE A 14 -11.74 -0.92 -5.81
CA ILE A 14 -12.77 -1.97 -5.85
C ILE A 14 -13.69 -1.90 -4.61
N HIS A 15 -13.30 -1.13 -3.57
CA HIS A 15 -14.10 -0.96 -2.35
C HIS A 15 -14.44 0.51 -2.13
N ALA A 16 -15.73 0.79 -1.88
CA ALA A 16 -16.16 2.09 -1.39
C ALA A 16 -15.76 2.21 0.10
N GLY A 17 -14.47 2.37 0.34
CA GLY A 17 -13.92 2.58 1.67
C GLY A 17 -14.61 3.75 2.34
N LYS A 18 -15.26 3.51 3.47
CA LYS A 18 -15.84 4.59 4.30
C LYS A 18 -14.78 5.15 5.22
N ASN A 19 -14.09 4.27 5.95
CA ASN A 19 -13.07 4.57 6.96
C ASN A 19 -11.78 3.77 6.72
N TRP A 20 -10.68 4.17 7.37
CA TRP A 20 -9.37 3.53 7.20
C TRP A 20 -9.36 2.05 7.61
N LYS A 21 -10.10 1.70 8.67
CA LYS A 21 -10.17 0.33 9.18
C LYS A 21 -10.72 -0.64 8.14
N GLU A 22 -11.78 -0.27 7.44
CA GLU A 22 -12.37 -1.07 6.35
C GLU A 22 -11.39 -1.21 5.18
N ASP A 23 -10.77 -0.11 4.76
CA ASP A 23 -9.76 -0.11 3.70
C ASP A 23 -8.58 -1.03 4.04
N PHE A 24 -8.07 -0.93 5.27
CA PHE A 24 -6.95 -1.71 5.73
C PHE A 24 -7.29 -3.20 5.87
N ASN A 25 -8.47 -3.55 6.38
CA ASN A 25 -8.91 -4.94 6.44
C ASN A 25 -9.02 -5.56 5.03
N ALA A 26 -9.58 -4.82 4.07
CA ALA A 26 -9.67 -5.29 2.69
C ALA A 26 -8.28 -5.47 2.06
N LEU A 27 -7.33 -4.59 2.37
CA LEU A 27 -5.93 -4.74 1.95
C LEU A 27 -5.29 -6.00 2.53
N GLN A 28 -5.41 -6.22 3.83
CA GLN A 28 -4.85 -7.38 4.52
C GLN A 28 -5.38 -8.71 3.98
N GLN A 29 -6.66 -8.75 3.60
CA GLN A 29 -7.30 -9.94 3.05
C GLN A 29 -6.86 -10.23 1.61
N ASN A 30 -6.81 -9.21 0.75
CA ASN A 30 -6.64 -9.42 -0.69
C ASN A 30 -5.18 -9.35 -1.15
N PHE A 31 -4.37 -8.48 -0.55
CA PHE A 31 -3.02 -8.19 -1.03
C PHE A 31 -2.09 -9.42 -1.04
N PRO A 32 -2.03 -10.28 0.01
CA PRO A 32 -1.12 -11.43 0.02
C PRO A 32 -1.41 -12.42 -1.11
N ALA A 33 -2.69 -12.67 -1.41
CA ALA A 33 -3.09 -13.55 -2.49
C ALA A 33 -2.67 -12.98 -3.86
N ILE A 34 -2.93 -11.69 -4.08
CA ILE A 34 -2.57 -11.01 -5.34
C ILE A 34 -1.05 -10.97 -5.52
N LYS A 35 -0.29 -10.65 -4.46
CA LYS A 35 1.18 -10.65 -4.51
C LYS A 35 1.71 -12.02 -4.91
N ARG A 36 1.22 -13.11 -4.28
CA ARG A 36 1.66 -14.48 -4.62
C ARG A 36 1.42 -14.82 -6.10
N THR A 37 0.33 -14.35 -6.69
CA THR A 37 0.01 -14.61 -8.10
C THR A 37 0.82 -13.73 -9.06
N VAL A 38 0.99 -12.45 -8.74
CA VAL A 38 1.50 -11.44 -9.69
C VAL A 38 3.00 -11.17 -9.50
N ALA A 39 3.48 -11.21 -8.27
CA ALA A 39 4.84 -10.81 -7.90
C ALA A 39 5.38 -11.69 -6.73
N PRO A 40 5.51 -13.02 -6.93
CA PRO A 40 5.88 -13.94 -5.84
C PRO A 40 7.28 -13.67 -5.27
N ASN A 41 8.21 -13.21 -6.10
CA ASN A 41 9.62 -13.03 -5.75
C ASN A 41 10.07 -11.56 -5.76
N GLN A 42 9.13 -10.61 -5.76
CA GLN A 42 9.48 -9.19 -5.84
C GLN A 42 8.45 -8.29 -5.15
N PRO A 43 8.86 -7.11 -4.65
CA PRO A 43 7.93 -6.17 -4.03
C PRO A 43 6.83 -5.70 -4.99
N LEU A 44 5.60 -5.70 -4.49
CA LEU A 44 4.42 -5.21 -5.22
C LEU A 44 4.06 -3.79 -4.76
N GLY A 45 3.78 -2.92 -5.73
CA GLY A 45 3.40 -1.55 -5.40
C GLY A 45 1.93 -1.51 -5.02
N LEU A 46 1.57 -0.64 -4.09
CA LEU A 46 0.21 -0.44 -3.63
C LEU A 46 -0.21 1.00 -3.94
N GLY A 47 -1.24 1.14 -4.78
CA GLY A 47 -1.92 2.40 -5.01
C GLY A 47 -3.14 2.49 -4.10
N LEU A 48 -3.14 3.45 -3.17
CA LEU A 48 -4.30 3.67 -2.30
C LEU A 48 -5.20 4.75 -2.90
N ARG A 49 -6.48 4.42 -3.06
CA ARG A 49 -7.56 5.39 -3.12
C ARG A 49 -8.21 5.43 -1.75
N LEU A 50 -8.03 6.53 -1.03
CA LEU A 50 -8.59 6.73 0.30
C LEU A 50 -9.79 7.69 0.23
N SER A 51 -10.80 7.45 1.06
CA SER A 51 -11.82 8.46 1.34
C SER A 51 -11.21 9.65 2.10
N HIS A 52 -11.94 10.76 2.18
CA HIS A 52 -11.52 11.91 2.98
C HIS A 52 -11.30 11.51 4.45
N GLU A 53 -12.23 10.75 5.02
CA GLU A 53 -12.16 10.26 6.40
C GLU A 53 -10.97 9.32 6.62
N ALA A 54 -10.79 8.33 5.74
CA ALA A 54 -9.64 7.41 5.81
C ALA A 54 -8.30 8.15 5.70
N SER A 55 -8.23 9.21 4.87
CA SER A 55 -7.04 10.05 4.77
C SER A 55 -6.77 10.85 6.05
N LEU A 56 -7.79 11.22 6.82
CA LEU A 56 -7.60 11.90 8.10
C LEU A 56 -7.16 10.92 9.19
N GLU A 57 -7.75 9.73 9.23
CA GLU A 57 -7.35 8.66 10.14
C GLU A 57 -5.91 8.22 9.91
N LEU A 58 -5.48 8.06 8.65
CA LEU A 58 -4.10 7.66 8.32
C LEU A 58 -3.05 8.71 8.70
N ARG A 59 -3.44 9.96 9.01
CA ARG A 59 -2.51 10.98 9.54
C ARG A 59 -2.15 10.75 10.99
N ASP A 60 -2.91 9.94 11.71
CA ASP A 60 -2.55 9.53 13.06
C ASP A 60 -1.22 8.75 13.03
N LYS A 61 -0.32 9.07 13.96
CA LYS A 61 1.04 8.51 13.96
C LYS A 61 1.04 7.01 14.23
N GLU A 62 0.14 6.53 15.09
CA GLU A 62 0.04 5.13 15.45
C GLU A 62 -0.51 4.33 14.27
N ILE A 63 -1.59 4.82 13.66
CA ILE A 63 -2.20 4.21 12.47
C ILE A 63 -1.21 4.16 11.31
N LEU A 64 -0.49 5.26 11.06
CA LEU A 64 0.53 5.29 10.02
C LEU A 64 1.64 4.30 10.31
N LEU A 65 2.12 4.19 11.55
CA LEU A 65 3.18 3.25 11.92
C LEU A 65 2.74 1.80 11.71
N GLN A 66 1.52 1.44 12.14
CA GLN A 66 0.93 0.12 11.90
C GLN A 66 0.88 -0.19 10.40
N PHE A 67 0.46 0.78 9.59
CA PHE A 67 0.42 0.62 8.14
C PHE A 67 1.82 0.42 7.54
N LYS A 68 2.82 1.20 7.97
CA LYS A 68 4.21 1.05 7.51
C LYS A 68 4.79 -0.31 7.85
N GLN A 69 4.54 -0.79 9.06
CA GLN A 69 5.00 -2.10 9.49
C GLN A 69 4.38 -3.19 8.61
N TRP A 70 3.08 -3.11 8.37
CA TRP A 70 2.38 -4.06 7.51
C TRP A 70 2.91 -4.06 6.07
N LEU A 71 3.24 -2.89 5.51
CA LEU A 71 3.85 -2.79 4.19
C LEU A 71 5.17 -3.55 4.13
N THR A 72 6.05 -3.37 5.13
CA THR A 72 7.34 -4.05 5.21
C THR A 72 7.16 -5.57 5.32
N GLU A 73 6.28 -6.03 6.22
CA GLU A 73 6.00 -7.46 6.43
C GLU A 73 5.46 -8.16 5.17
N ASN A 74 4.75 -7.43 4.31
CA ASN A 74 4.15 -7.97 3.10
C ASN A 74 5.00 -7.73 1.83
N GLU A 75 6.19 -7.15 1.96
CA GLU A 75 7.01 -6.65 0.84
C GLU A 75 6.18 -5.78 -0.13
N ALA A 76 5.34 -4.94 0.44
CA ALA A 76 4.56 -3.94 -0.26
C ALA A 76 5.25 -2.58 -0.17
N TYR A 77 5.05 -1.72 -1.16
CA TYR A 77 5.45 -0.32 -1.04
C TYR A 77 4.34 0.59 -1.55
N PHE A 78 4.18 1.73 -0.90
CA PHE A 78 3.24 2.74 -1.36
C PHE A 78 3.74 3.37 -2.67
N TYR A 79 2.90 3.38 -3.69
CA TYR A 79 3.17 4.06 -4.96
C TYR A 79 2.09 5.10 -5.21
N HIS A 80 2.51 6.36 -5.19
CA HIS A 80 1.68 7.50 -5.57
C HIS A 80 2.42 8.24 -6.69
N GLU A 81 1.71 8.51 -7.78
CA GLU A 81 2.25 9.25 -8.93
C GLU A 81 2.76 10.68 -8.58
N TRP A 82 2.54 11.17 -7.35
CA TRP A 82 2.92 12.52 -6.87
C TRP A 82 4.01 12.56 -5.78
N LEU A 83 4.60 11.44 -5.36
CA LEU A 83 5.65 11.44 -4.30
C LEU A 83 6.86 10.57 -4.68
N PRO A 84 7.90 11.15 -5.32
CA PRO A 84 9.14 10.44 -5.66
C PRO A 84 10.07 10.10 -4.47
N LEU A 85 9.68 10.38 -3.22
CA LEU A 85 10.59 10.36 -2.05
C LEU A 85 10.50 9.12 -1.14
N TRP A 86 9.51 8.23 -1.33
CA TRP A 86 9.31 7.11 -0.40
C TRP A 86 10.36 5.98 -0.49
N ARG A 87 11.09 5.89 -1.62
CA ARG A 87 12.05 4.82 -1.87
C ARG A 87 13.38 4.99 -1.11
N LEU A 88 13.62 6.14 -0.47
CA LEU A 88 14.88 6.44 0.22
C LEU A 88 14.85 6.13 1.74
N SER A 89 13.69 5.88 2.34
CA SER A 89 13.60 5.65 3.79
C SER A 89 13.65 4.18 4.20
N SER A 90 13.67 3.23 3.26
CA SER A 90 13.57 1.79 3.55
C SER A 90 14.91 1.05 3.49
N TYR A 91 16.03 1.75 3.28
CA TYR A 91 17.38 1.15 3.15
C TYR A 91 18.37 1.61 4.22
N HIS A 92 17.90 2.18 5.33
CA HIS A 92 18.72 2.47 6.49
C HIS A 92 17.95 2.12 7.77
N CYS A 93 18.06 0.87 8.18
CA CYS A 93 18.27 0.50 9.57
C CYS A 93 19.06 -0.81 9.61
#